data_AF-A0A7X8XQQ7-F1
#
_entry.id   AF-A0A7X8XQQ7-F1
#
_cell.length_a   1.000
_cell.length_b   1.000
_cell.length_c   1.000
_cell.angle_alpha   90.00
_cell.angle_beta   90.00
_cell.angle_gamma   90.00
#
_symmetry.space_group_name_H-M   'P 1'
#
loop_
_entity.id
_entity.type
_entity.pdbx_description
1 polymer ?
#
loop_
_entity_poly.entity_id
_entity_poly.type
_entity_poly.pdbx_seq_one_letter_code
_entity_poly.pdbx_strand_id
1 'polypeptide(L)'
;MKSAHPVDDVLVVSGIIENKSEKLHGVPDLIVIIKNDKNIEVSSQKFTPPVPLLGSGEKANFSVQVHNVPTGSVKVSVELSD
;
A
#
# COMPACT_ATOMS: atom_id res chain seq x y z
N MET A 1 -30.56 -18.92 -11.25
CA MET A 1 -29.37 -19.09 -10.38
C MET A 1 -28.75 -17.73 -10.18
N LYS A 2 -28.68 -17.21 -8.95
CA LYS A 2 -27.97 -15.97 -8.67
C LYS A 2 -26.48 -16.27 -8.80
N SER A 3 -25.82 -15.73 -9.82
CA SER A 3 -24.36 -15.77 -9.90
C SER A 3 -23.81 -15.10 -8.65
N ALA A 4 -23.19 -15.88 -7.78
CA ALA A 4 -22.29 -15.36 -6.78
C ALA A 4 -21.18 -14.66 -7.56
N HIS A 5 -21.12 -13.33 -7.46
CA HIS A 5 -19.93 -12.63 -7.89
C HIS A 5 -18.80 -13.20 -7.02
N PRO A 6 -17.67 -13.66 -7.58
CA PRO A 6 -16.53 -13.97 -6.75
C PRO A 6 -16.28 -12.72 -5.89
N VAL A 7 -16.13 -12.91 -4.59
CA VAL A 7 -15.64 -11.82 -3.72
C VAL A 7 -14.37 -11.36 -4.39
N ASP A 8 -14.34 -10.14 -4.92
CA ASP A 8 -13.16 -9.60 -5.59
C ASP A 8 -11.97 -9.87 -4.66
N ASP A 9 -10.98 -10.65 -5.11
CA ASP A 9 -9.86 -11.05 -4.26
C ASP A 9 -9.18 -9.77 -3.74
N VAL A 10 -9.33 -9.52 -2.43
CA VAL A 10 -8.75 -8.35 -1.78
C VAL A 10 -7.39 -8.74 -1.21
N LEU A 11 -6.33 -8.10 -1.70
CA LEU A 11 -5.03 -8.17 -1.08
C LEU A 11 -4.93 -7.07 -0.03
N VAL A 12 -4.55 -7.42 1.20
CA VAL A 12 -4.27 -6.45 2.25
C VAL A 12 -2.77 -6.22 2.32
N VAL A 13 -2.35 -4.96 2.16
CA VAL A 13 -0.96 -4.54 2.34
C VAL A 13 -0.87 -3.70 3.60
N SER A 14 -0.09 -4.17 4.58
CA SER A 14 0.08 -3.51 5.87
C SER A 14 1.55 -3.34 6.22
N GLY A 15 1.88 -2.28 6.93
CA GLY A 15 3.25 -2.01 7.34
C GLY A 15 3.35 -0.91 8.39
N ILE A 16 4.59 -0.51 8.66
CA ILE A 16 4.94 0.52 9.64
C ILE A 16 5.76 1.59 8.93
N ILE A 17 5.36 2.84 9.10
CA ILE A 17 6.15 4.02 8.76
C ILE A 17 6.82 4.50 10.05
N GLU A 18 8.12 4.76 10.00
CA GLU A 18 8.90 5.25 11.14
C GLU A 18 9.65 6.52 10.73
N ASN A 19 9.51 7.58 11.52
CA ASN A 19 10.37 8.74 11.37
C ASN A 19 11.70 8.49 12.10
N LYS A 20 12.75 8.19 11.32
CA LYS A 20 14.10 7.97 11.84
C LYS A 20 14.93 9.25 12.01
N SER A 21 14.31 10.42 11.86
CA SER A 21 14.96 11.71 12.00
C SER A 21 14.71 12.30 13.40
N GLU A 22 15.52 13.29 13.77
CA GLU A 22 15.41 14.02 15.04
C GLU A 22 14.39 15.17 15.00
N LYS A 23 13.61 15.30 13.92
CA LYS A 23 12.68 16.41 13.69
C LYS A 23 11.29 15.90 13.35
N LEU A 24 10.28 16.77 13.51
CA LEU A 24 8.94 16.52 12.98
C LEU A 24 8.99 16.45 11.45
N HIS A 25 8.43 15.39 10.85
CA HIS A 25 8.32 15.24 9.40
C HIS A 25 6.88 14.99 8.97
N GLY A 26 6.54 15.52 7.81
CA GLY A 26 5.35 15.10 7.07
C GLY A 26 5.52 13.69 6.57
N VAL A 27 4.45 12.89 6.70
CA VAL A 27 4.40 11.55 6.10
C VAL A 27 3.91 11.69 4.67
N PRO A 28 4.72 11.33 3.65
CA PRO A 28 4.27 11.36 2.27
C PRO A 28 3.14 10.37 2.02
N ASP A 29 2.38 10.59 0.94
CA ASP A 29 1.45 9.58 0.46
C ASP A 29 2.20 8.30 0.10
N LEU A 30 1.57 7.15 0.27
CA LEU A 30 2.10 5.85 -0.13
C LEU A 30 1.52 5.45 -1.49
N ILE A 31 2.33 4.81 -2.31
CA ILE A 31 1.88 4.19 -3.55
C ILE A 31 2.14 2.70 -3.44
N VAL A 32 1.07 1.89 -3.50
CA VAL A 32 1.20 0.44 -3.60
C VAL A 32 1.15 0.06 -5.07
N ILE A 33 2.21 -0.60 -5.52
CA ILE A 33 2.40 -1.03 -6.91
C ILE A 33 2.36 -2.56 -6.94
N ILE A 34 1.49 -3.11 -7.78
CA ILE A 34 1.44 -4.54 -8.07
C ILE A 34 2.01 -4.77 -9.47
N LYS A 35 2.96 -5.71 -9.55
CA LYS A 35 3.55 -6.19 -10.80
C LYS A 35 3.26 -7.68 -10.98
N ASN A 36 3.04 -8.10 -12.23
CA ASN A 36 2.92 -9.53 -12.54
C ASN A 36 4.29 -10.23 -12.57
N ASP A 37 4.29 -11.52 -12.88
CA ASP A 37 5.48 -12.38 -13.06
C ASP A 37 6.48 -11.86 -14.10
N LYS A 38 6.03 -11.05 -15.06
CA LYS A 38 6.87 -10.37 -16.07
C LYS A 38 7.39 -9.01 -15.61
N ASN A 39 7.23 -8.65 -14.34
CA ASN A 39 7.53 -7.34 -13.76
C ASN A 39 6.77 -6.16 -14.42
N ILE A 40 5.66 -6.42 -15.10
CA ILE A 40 4.80 -5.39 -15.68
C ILE A 40 3.84 -4.90 -14.60
N GLU A 41 3.75 -3.58 -14.42
CA GLU A 41 2.78 -2.96 -13.53
C GLU A 41 1.35 -3.22 -14.03
N VAL A 42 0.52 -3.73 -13.13
CA VAL A 42 -0.88 -4.11 -13.40
C VAL A 42 -1.86 -3.33 -12.53
N SER A 43 -1.40 -2.77 -11.42
CA SER A 43 -2.18 -1.91 -10.54
C SER A 43 -1.25 -0.97 -9.78
N SER A 44 -1.67 0.27 -9.61
CA SER A 44 -1.03 1.27 -8.76
C SER A 44 -2.10 2.07 -8.04
N GLN A 45 -1.98 2.17 -6.73
CA GLN A 45 -2.98 2.83 -5.88
C GLN A 45 -2.27 3.75 -4.88
N LYS A 46 -2.72 5.01 -4.84
CA LYS A 46 -2.23 6.02 -3.91
C LYS A 46 -3.05 5.99 -2.63
N PHE A 47 -2.37 6.08 -1.49
CA PHE A 47 -2.96 6.05 -0.16
C PHE A 47 -2.38 7.17 0.69
N THR A 48 -3.26 7.95 1.30
CA THR A 48 -2.86 8.92 2.29
C THR A 48 -2.59 8.21 3.62
N PRO A 49 -1.44 8.47 4.27
CA PRO A 49 -1.11 7.85 5.55
C PRO A 49 -2.15 8.23 6.62
N PRO A 50 -2.39 7.35 7.61
CA PRO A 50 -3.38 7.60 8.65
C PRO A 50 -3.00 8.75 9.60
N VAL A 51 -1.72 9.12 9.63
CA VAL A 51 -1.22 10.31 10.33
C VAL A 51 -0.43 11.17 9.35
N PRO A 52 -0.70 12.49 9.30
CA PRO A 52 -0.02 13.38 8.35
C PRO A 52 1.38 13.80 8.81
N LEU A 53 1.68 13.65 10.10
CA LEU A 53 2.94 14.06 10.73
C LEU A 53 3.43 12.97 11.68
N LEU A 54 4.75 12.78 11.74
CA LEU A 54 5.42 11.94 12.74
C LEU A 54 6.53 12.75 13.41
N GLY A 55 6.53 12.77 14.74
CA GLY A 55 7.63 13.28 15.57
C GLY A 55 8.88 12.41 15.51
N SER A 56 9.95 12.83 16.18
CA SER A 56 11.21 12.07 16.23
C SER A 56 10.99 10.67 16.80
N GLY A 57 11.40 9.64 16.06
CA GLY A 57 11.26 8.24 16.45
C GLY A 57 9.83 7.69 16.43
N GLU A 58 8.83 8.51 16.08
CA GLU A 58 7.44 8.08 16.07
C GLU A 58 7.14 7.12 14.91
N LYS A 59 6.13 6.28 15.12
CA LYS A 59 5.69 5.24 14.20
C LYS A 59 4.21 5.32 13.92
N ALA A 60 3.83 4.98 12.70
CA ALA A 60 2.45 4.77 12.32
C ALA A 60 2.27 3.46 11.57
N ASN A 61 1.26 2.71 11.96
CA ASN A 61 0.83 1.52 11.21
C ASN A 61 -0.06 1.98 10.05
N PHE A 62 0.06 1.33 8.90
CA PHE A 62 -0.89 1.47 7.79
C PHE A 62 -1.42 0.10 7.38
N SER A 63 -2.63 0.08 6.84
CA SER A 63 -3.26 -1.10 6.26
C SER A 63 -4.16 -0.65 5.12
N VAL A 64 -3.92 -1.17 3.92
CA VAL A 64 -4.65 -0.79 2.71
C VAL A 64 -5.18 -2.02 2.00
N GLN A 65 -6.40 -1.92 1.50
CA GLN A 65 -7.02 -2.95 0.67
C GLN A 65 -6.73 -2.63 -0.79
N VAL A 66 -6.15 -3.60 -1.48
CA VAL A 66 -5.84 -3.51 -2.90
C VAL A 66 -6.75 -4.47 -3.64
N HIS A 67 -7.60 -3.89 -4.47
CA HIS A 67 -8.56 -4.62 -5.30
C HIS A 67 -7.97 -4.92 -6.69
N ASN A 68 -8.61 -5.83 -7.42
CA ASN A 68 -8.24 -6.21 -8.79
C ASN A 68 -6.83 -6.80 -8.91
N VAL A 69 -6.42 -7.61 -7.93
CA VAL A 69 -5.13 -8.31 -8.01
C VAL A 69 -5.21 -9.42 -9.05
N PRO A 70 -4.29 -9.50 -10.03
CA PRO A 70 -4.33 -10.57 -11.01
C PRO A 70 -4.16 -11.95 -10.35
N THR A 71 -4.74 -12.96 -10.99
CA THR A 71 -4.47 -14.35 -10.62
C THR A 71 -3.01 -14.73 -10.89
N GLY A 72 -2.45 -15.61 -10.05
CA GLY A 72 -1.06 -16.08 -10.16
C GLY A 72 -0.08 -15.30 -9.27
N SER A 73 1.22 -15.53 -9.49
CA SER A 73 2.27 -14.88 -8.70
C SER A 73 2.37 -13.39 -9.05
N VAL A 74 2.29 -12.55 -8.02
CA VAL A 74 2.45 -11.10 -8.13
C VAL A 74 3.56 -10.61 -7.23
N LYS A 75 4.19 -9.50 -7.62
CA LYS A 75 5.16 -8.76 -6.81
C LYS A 75 4.50 -7.48 -6.32
N VAL A 76 4.57 -7.24 -5.02
CA VAL A 76 4.00 -6.06 -4.37
C VAL A 76 5.15 -5.17 -3.90
N SER A 77 5.08 -3.88 -4.23
CA SER A 77 5.99 -2.84 -3.76
C SER A 77 5.19 -1.72 -3.10
N VAL A 78 5.77 -1.10 -2.09
CA VAL A 78 5.25 0.13 -1.47
C VAL A 78 6.31 1.20 -1.63
N GLU A 79 5.93 2.32 -2.21
CA GLU A 79 6.81 3.47 -2.47
C GLU A 79 6.23 4.72 -1.79
N LEU A 80 7.10 5.66 -1.43
CA LEU A 80 6.67 6.98 -0.98
C LEU A 80 6.46 7.85 -2.23
N SER A 81 5.33 8.54 -2.30
CA SER A 81 5.09 9.59 -3.29
C SER A 81 5.96 10.79 -2.92
N ASP A 82 6.72 11.29 -3.89
CA ASP A 82 7.34 12.62 -3.79
C ASP A 82 6.28 13.74 -3.71
#